data_AF-A0A9X3EE66-F1
#
_entry.id   AF-A0A9X3EE66-F1
#
_cell.length_a   1.000
_cell.length_b   1.000
_cell.length_c   1.000
_cell.angle_alpha   90.00
_cell.angle_beta   90.00
_cell.angle_gamma   90.00
#
_symmetry.space_group_name_H-M   'P 1'
#
loop_
_entity.id
_entity.type
_entity.pdbx_description
1 polymer ?
#
loop_
_entity_poly.entity_id
_entity_poly.type
_entity_poly.pdbx_seq_one_letter_code
_entity_poly.pdbx_strand_id
1 'polypeptide(L)'
;MHNSAPCTTRNGKLRSCYPSEEDARNAADYAQDAYGNAMVPYLCDRCNHWHLCPQDRYTPSATCHYCTDGNGRPKQLYLTYESAQKRAHLRYQEDGVRLNVYECCHNRGWHLTKNDLW
;
A
#
# COMPACT_ATOMS: atom_id res chain seq x y z
N MET A 1 -7.11 -24.03 -4.26
CA MET A 1 -6.20 -23.15 -5.01
C MET A 1 -6.76 -21.74 -4.95
N HIS A 2 -6.15 -20.84 -4.18
CA HIS A 2 -6.61 -19.45 -4.12
C HIS A 2 -6.16 -18.77 -5.42
N ASN A 3 -7.13 -18.50 -6.29
CA ASN A 3 -6.92 -17.88 -7.60
C ASN A 3 -6.46 -16.44 -7.38
N SER A 4 -5.17 -16.26 -7.16
CA SER A 4 -4.58 -14.95 -6.84
C SER A 4 -4.48 -14.17 -8.14
N ALA A 5 -5.50 -13.35 -8.41
CA ALA A 5 -5.53 -12.54 -9.62
C ALA A 5 -4.26 -11.68 -9.71
N PRO A 6 -3.54 -11.70 -10.83
CA PRO A 6 -2.28 -10.98 -10.94
C PRO A 6 -2.53 -9.47 -10.88
N CYS A 7 -1.67 -8.76 -10.15
CA CYS A 7 -1.76 -7.30 -10.06
C CYS A 7 -1.38 -6.67 -11.40
N THR A 8 -2.27 -5.83 -11.94
CA THR A 8 -2.03 -5.06 -13.15
C THR A 8 -1.74 -3.60 -12.83
N THR A 9 -0.91 -2.99 -13.67
CA THR A 9 -0.73 -1.54 -13.76
C THR A 9 -1.98 -0.89 -14.35
N ARG A 10 -2.07 0.44 -14.28
CA ARG A 10 -3.19 1.22 -14.85
C ARG A 10 -3.41 0.99 -16.35
N ASN A 11 -2.35 0.61 -17.08
CA ASN A 11 -2.41 0.31 -18.51
C ASN A 11 -2.74 -1.17 -18.80
N GLY A 12 -3.17 -1.94 -17.80
CA GLY A 12 -3.49 -3.36 -17.94
C GLY A 12 -2.28 -4.30 -18.02
N LYS A 13 -1.05 -3.78 -18.09
CA LYS A 13 0.16 -4.61 -18.06
C LYS A 13 0.35 -5.23 -16.68
N LEU A 14 0.85 -6.46 -16.63
CA LEU A 14 1.24 -7.09 -15.37
C LEU A 14 2.27 -6.24 -14.63
N ARG A 15 2.06 -6.04 -13.34
CA ARG A 15 3.05 -5.42 -12.46
C ARG A 15 4.06 -6.48 -12.06
N SER A 16 5.35 -6.12 -12.08
CA SER A 16 6.42 -6.99 -11.60
C SER A 16 6.13 -7.50 -10.20
N CYS A 17 6.16 -8.82 -10.02
CA CYS A 17 5.95 -9.51 -8.78
C CYS A 17 7.05 -10.54 -8.55
N TYR A 18 7.40 -10.77 -7.30
CA TYR A 18 8.47 -11.68 -6.89
C TYR A 18 7.91 -12.74 -5.94
N PRO A 19 8.39 -13.99 -6.02
CA PRO A 19 7.85 -15.08 -5.21
C PRO A 19 8.36 -15.02 -3.77
N SER A 20 9.51 -14.39 -3.52
CA SER A 20 10.10 -14.24 -2.18
C SER A 20 10.51 -12.80 -1.88
N GLU A 21 10.73 -12.51 -0.61
CA GLU A 21 11.26 -11.22 -0.16
C GLU A 21 12.68 -11.00 -0.67
N GLU A 22 13.51 -12.06 -0.67
CA GLU A 22 14.90 -12.01 -1.12
C GLU A 22 14.98 -11.62 -2.60
N ASP A 23 14.16 -12.22 -3.45
CA ASP A 23 14.08 -11.86 -4.88
C ASP A 23 13.67 -10.40 -5.07
N ALA A 24 12.72 -9.92 -4.25
CA ALA A 24 12.30 -8.53 -4.31
C ALA A 24 13.39 -7.57 -3.82
N ARG A 25 14.15 -7.93 -2.78
CA ARG A 25 15.30 -7.14 -2.30
C ARG A 25 16.39 -7.06 -3.38
N ASN A 26 16.76 -8.19 -3.97
CA ASN A 26 17.73 -8.22 -5.08
C ASN A 26 17.30 -7.32 -6.24
N ALA A 27 16.01 -7.31 -6.58
CA ALA A 27 15.48 -6.44 -7.62
C ALA A 27 15.46 -4.95 -7.22
N ALA A 28 15.24 -4.64 -5.94
CA ALA A 28 15.34 -3.28 -5.41
C ALA A 28 16.77 -2.76 -5.45
N ASP A 29 17.74 -3.58 -5.03
CA ASP A 29 19.17 -3.25 -5.06
C ASP A 29 19.63 -3.01 -6.50
N TYR A 30 19.24 -3.90 -7.43
CA TYR A 30 19.51 -3.70 -8.86
C TYR A 30 18.90 -2.39 -9.39
N ALA A 31 17.68 -2.03 -8.98
CA ALA A 31 17.03 -0.79 -9.43
C ALA A 31 17.76 0.47 -8.90
N GLN A 32 18.31 0.40 -7.69
CA GLN A 32 19.13 1.45 -7.11
C GLN A 32 20.47 1.57 -7.85
N ASP A 33 21.17 0.46 -8.09
CA ASP A 33 22.49 0.47 -8.71
C ASP A 33 22.44 0.84 -10.20
N ALA A 34 21.46 0.32 -10.94
CA ALA A 34 21.37 0.53 -12.38
C ALA A 34 20.72 1.87 -12.77
N TYR A 35 19.79 2.37 -11.94
CA TYR A 35 18.95 3.52 -12.31
C TYR A 35 18.86 4.61 -11.24
N GLY A 36 19.50 4.43 -10.07
CA GLY A 36 19.39 5.37 -8.95
C GLY A 36 18.00 5.39 -8.29
N ASN A 37 17.18 4.37 -8.53
CA ASN A 37 15.80 4.32 -8.07
C ASN A 37 15.70 3.55 -6.74
N ALA A 38 15.52 4.28 -5.63
CA ALA A 38 15.31 3.68 -4.32
C ALA A 38 13.92 3.03 -4.25
N MET A 39 13.89 1.69 -4.16
CA MET A 39 12.67 0.89 -4.13
C MET A 39 12.59 0.07 -2.82
N VAL A 40 11.38 -0.12 -2.32
CA VAL A 40 11.08 -0.88 -1.10
C VAL A 40 10.23 -2.11 -1.46
N PRO A 41 10.69 -3.32 -1.11
CA PRO A 41 9.88 -4.53 -1.16
C PRO A 41 8.70 -4.48 -0.19
N TYR A 42 7.54 -4.96 -0.62
CA TYR A 42 6.40 -5.18 0.26
C TYR A 42 5.54 -6.37 -0.22
N LEU A 43 4.99 -7.12 0.73
CA LEU A 43 4.06 -8.21 0.45
C LEU A 43 2.67 -7.64 0.12
N CYS A 44 2.07 -8.08 -0.98
CA CYS A 44 0.74 -7.60 -1.38
C CYS A 44 -0.37 -8.51 -0.89
N ASP A 45 -1.29 -7.95 -0.10
CA ASP A 45 -2.47 -8.65 0.42
C ASP A 45 -3.44 -9.16 -0.66
N ARG A 46 -3.38 -8.61 -1.89
CA ARG A 46 -4.28 -8.99 -2.99
C ARG A 46 -3.81 -10.26 -3.71
N CYS A 47 -2.54 -10.30 -4.10
CA CYS A 47 -2.00 -11.39 -4.94
C CYS A 47 -1.05 -12.31 -4.17
N ASN A 48 -0.71 -11.99 -2.93
CA ASN A 48 0.22 -12.73 -2.07
C ASN A 48 1.64 -12.88 -2.68
N HIS A 49 2.05 -11.92 -3.50
CA HIS A 49 3.41 -11.82 -4.04
C HIS A 49 4.08 -10.53 -3.55
N TRP A 50 5.41 -10.51 -3.61
CA TRP A 50 6.20 -9.34 -3.29
C TRP A 50 6.23 -8.36 -4.47
N HIS A 51 6.10 -7.08 -4.16
CA HIS A 51 6.14 -5.99 -5.13
C HIS A 51 7.12 -4.91 -4.66
N LEU A 52 7.52 -4.05 -5.58
CA LEU A 52 8.35 -2.88 -5.28
C LEU A 52 7.51 -1.61 -5.27
N CYS A 53 7.74 -0.77 -4.27
CA CYS A 53 7.21 0.59 -4.16
C CYS A 53 8.37 1.58 -4.13
N PRO A 54 8.34 2.70 -4.87
CA PRO A 54 9.30 3.78 -4.66
C PRO A 54 9.37 4.20 -3.18
N GLN A 55 10.58 4.40 -2.66
CA GLN A 55 10.83 4.72 -1.24
C GLN A 55 10.04 5.96 -0.78
N ASP A 56 9.96 6.98 -1.63
CA ASP A 56 9.23 8.22 -1.39
C ASP A 56 7.71 7.98 -1.25
N ARG A 57 7.18 6.96 -1.92
CA ARG A 57 5.76 6.57 -1.87
C ARG A 57 5.46 5.48 -0.85
N TYR A 58 6.48 4.89 -0.24
CA TYR A 58 6.26 3.85 0.76
C TYR A 58 5.61 4.44 2.02
N THR A 59 4.47 3.85 2.39
CA THR A 59 3.68 4.20 3.57
C THR A 59 3.35 2.90 4.31
N PRO A 60 4.21 2.44 5.22
CA PRO A 60 3.98 1.19 5.94
C PRO A 60 2.71 1.30 6.78
N SER A 61 1.97 0.20 6.83
CA SER A 61 0.72 0.09 7.58
C SER A 61 0.48 -1.35 7.98
N ALA A 62 -0.21 -1.54 9.10
CA ALA A 62 -0.77 -2.83 9.49
C ALA A 62 -2.18 -2.99 8.94
N THR A 63 -2.71 -4.21 8.98
CA THR A 63 -4.12 -4.48 8.74
C THR A 63 -4.90 -4.30 10.05
N CYS A 64 -6.00 -3.55 10.02
CA CYS A 64 -6.92 -3.44 11.15
C CYS A 64 -7.96 -4.55 11.08
N HIS A 65 -7.99 -5.41 12.09
CA HIS A 65 -8.93 -6.54 12.15
C HIS A 65 -10.34 -6.17 12.65
N TYR A 66 -10.57 -4.91 13.07
CA TYR A 66 -11.85 -4.43 13.60
C TYR A 66 -12.61 -3.53 12.63
N CYS A 67 -11.90 -2.69 11.87
CA CYS A 67 -12.51 -1.73 10.97
C CYS A 67 -12.46 -2.23 9.52
N THR A 68 -13.58 -2.14 8.81
CA THR A 68 -13.67 -2.48 7.39
C THR A 68 -14.00 -1.26 6.53
N ASP A 69 -13.72 -1.36 5.24
CA ASP A 69 -14.18 -0.40 4.24
C ASP A 69 -15.63 -0.68 3.82
N GLY A 70 -16.19 0.14 2.93
CA GLY A 70 -17.56 -0.01 2.44
C GLY A 70 -17.82 -1.32 1.66
N ASN A 71 -16.78 -2.10 1.33
CA ASN A 71 -16.88 -3.41 0.70
C ASN A 71 -16.58 -4.56 1.68
N GLY A 72 -16.50 -4.27 2.98
CA GLY A 72 -16.21 -5.27 4.02
C GLY A 72 -14.74 -5.69 4.09
N ARG A 73 -13.81 -5.02 3.39
CA ARG A 73 -12.38 -5.35 3.49
C ARG A 73 -11.74 -4.69 4.70
N PRO A 74 -10.86 -5.38 5.44
CA PRO A 74 -10.08 -4.76 6.52
C PRO A 74 -9.39 -3.47 6.08
N LYS A 75 -9.52 -2.42 6.90
CA LYS A 75 -8.84 -1.14 6.65
C LYS A 75 -7.37 -1.24 7.01
N GLN A 76 -6.55 -0.45 6.32
CA GLN A 76 -5.16 -0.24 6.74
C GLN A 76 -5.10 0.68 7.96
N LEU A 77 -4.19 0.37 8.87
CA LEU A 77 -3.90 1.09 10.11
C LEU A 77 -2.49 1.68 10.00
N TYR A 78 -2.42 3.00 9.89
CA TYR A 78 -1.17 3.75 9.87
C TYR A 78 -0.80 4.13 11.29
N LEU A 79 0.47 3.94 11.67
CA LEU A 79 0.90 4.16 13.06
C LEU A 79 0.79 5.64 13.48
N THR A 80 1.03 6.55 12.54
CA THR A 80 1.03 8.01 12.81
C THR A 80 0.08 8.76 11.88
N TYR A 81 -0.37 9.94 12.32
CA TYR A 81 -1.25 10.79 11.53
C TYR A 81 -0.56 11.24 10.23
N GLU A 82 0.72 11.58 10.30
CA GLU A 82 1.53 12.05 9.18
C GLU A 82 1.67 10.96 8.11
N SER A 83 1.85 9.70 8.51
CA SER A 83 1.93 8.58 7.57
C SER A 83 0.58 8.32 6.86
N ALA A 84 -0.53 8.46 7.58
CA ALA A 84 -1.87 8.42 7.00
C ALA A 84 -2.12 9.60 6.05
N GLN A 85 -1.78 10.83 6.45
CA GLN A 85 -1.90 12.02 5.60
C GLN A 85 -1.06 11.89 4.33
N LYS A 86 0.20 11.45 4.46
CA LYS A 86 1.06 11.16 3.30
C LYS A 86 0.39 10.18 2.35
N ARG A 87 -0.20 9.10 2.86
CA ARG A 87 -0.90 8.12 2.02
C ARG A 87 -2.16 8.70 1.38
N ALA A 88 -2.94 9.52 2.10
CA ALA A 88 -4.09 10.22 1.54
C ALA A 88 -3.68 11.15 0.39
N HIS A 89 -2.58 11.91 0.56
CA HIS A 89 -2.03 12.78 -0.46
C HIS A 89 -1.57 12.01 -1.70
N LEU A 90 -0.82 10.91 -1.52
CA LEU A 90 -0.39 10.04 -2.62
C LEU A 90 -1.60 9.48 -3.39
N ARG A 91 -2.67 9.05 -2.69
CA ARG A 91 -3.90 8.59 -3.33
C ARG A 91 -4.60 9.67 -4.15
N TYR A 92 -4.59 10.90 -3.68
CA TYR A 92 -5.12 12.03 -4.45
C TYR A 92 -4.28 12.29 -5.72
N GLN A 93 -2.95 12.25 -5.61
CA GLN A 93 -2.07 12.42 -6.77
C GLN A 93 -2.18 11.26 -7.79
N GLU A 94 -2.36 10.02 -7.32
CA GLU A 94 -2.42 8.82 -8.15
C GLU A 94 -3.78 8.67 -8.87
N ASP A 95 -4.87 8.85 -8.12
CA ASP A 95 -6.21 8.45 -8.54
C ASP A 95 -7.23 9.61 -8.50
N GLY A 96 -6.85 10.81 -8.04
CA GLY A 96 -7.76 11.94 -7.82
C GLY A 96 -8.70 11.75 -6.63
N VAL A 97 -8.51 10.69 -5.83
CA VAL A 97 -9.39 10.35 -4.70
C VAL A 97 -8.96 11.11 -3.46
N ARG A 98 -9.79 12.03 -2.99
CA ARG A 98 -9.62 12.69 -1.70
C ARG A 98 -10.03 11.76 -0.56
N LEU A 99 -9.16 11.62 0.44
CA LEU A 99 -9.41 10.82 1.63
C LEU A 99 -9.13 11.66 2.87
N ASN A 100 -9.98 11.52 3.88
CA ASN A 100 -9.77 12.11 5.20
C ASN A 100 -9.11 11.09 6.13
N VAL A 101 -8.40 11.61 7.12
CA VAL A 101 -7.67 10.83 8.13
C VAL A 101 -8.40 10.94 9.46
N TYR A 102 -8.65 9.80 10.12
CA TYR A 102 -9.28 9.75 11.44
C TYR A 102 -8.64 8.65 12.30
N GLU A 103 -8.68 8.82 13.62
CA GLU A 103 -8.10 7.86 14.56
C GLU A 103 -8.98 6.59 14.65
N CYS A 104 -8.33 5.42 14.77
CA CYS A 104 -9.04 4.17 15.00
C CYS A 104 -9.60 4.14 16.43
N CYS A 105 -10.89 3.83 16.59
CA CYS A 105 -11.52 3.70 17.90
C CYS A 105 -11.21 2.36 18.61
N HIS A 106 -10.59 1.39 17.92
CA HIS A 106 -10.28 0.06 18.47
C HIS A 106 -8.79 -0.19 18.70
N ASN A 107 -7.92 0.52 17.98
CA ASN A 107 -6.47 0.35 18.02
C ASN A 107 -5.77 1.70 18.01
N ARG A 108 -4.50 1.73 18.41
CA ARG A 108 -3.66 2.92 18.26
C ARG A 108 -3.22 3.05 16.80
N GLY A 109 -3.71 4.08 16.12
CA GLY A 109 -3.34 4.39 14.74
C GLY A 109 -4.47 5.07 13.97
N TRP A 110 -4.27 5.25 12.67
CA TRP A 110 -5.06 6.13 11.84
C TRP A 110 -5.58 5.41 10.59
N HIS A 111 -6.78 5.78 10.16
CA HIS A 111 -7.47 5.24 9.01
C HIS A 111 -7.73 6.30 7.94
N LEU A 112 -7.96 5.83 6.72
CA LEU A 112 -8.40 6.66 5.61
C LEU A 112 -9.89 6.42 5.31
N THR A 113 -10.62 7.47 4.98
CA THR A 113 -12.04 7.42 4.64
C THR A 113 -12.40 8.40 3.53
N LYS A 114 -13.42 8.06 2.72
CA LYS A 114 -13.99 9.00 1.74
C LYS A 114 -15.04 9.93 2.36
N ASN A 115 -15.50 9.64 3.58
CA ASN A 115 -16.52 10.43 4.23
C ASN A 115 -15.89 11.66 4.88
N ASP A 116 -16.52 12.81 4.70
CA ASP A 116 -16.15 14.07 5.36
C ASP A 116 -16.66 14.18 6.80
N LEU A 117 -17.34 13.15 7.30
CA LEU A 117 -17.99 13.12 8.61
C LEU A 117 -17.37 12.04 9.49
N TRP A 118 -16.23 12.34 10.12
CA TRP A 118 -15.63 11.54 11.21
C TRP A 118 -14.89 12.46 12.17
#